data_AF-A0A972WZQ9-F1
#
_entry.id   AF-A0A972WZQ9-F1
#
_cell.length_a   1.000
_cell.length_b   1.000
_cell.length_c   1.000
_cell.angle_alpha   90.00
_cell.angle_beta   90.00
_cell.angle_gamma   90.00
#
_symmetry.space_group_name_H-M   'P 1'
#
loop_
_entity.id
_entity.type
_entity.pdbx_description
1 polymer ?
#
loop_
_entity_poly.entity_id
_entity_poly.type
_entity_poly.pdbx_seq_one_letter_code
_entity_poly.pdbx_strand_id
1 'polypeptide(L)'
;MLQTPVVTGWRCSACDTKVSISDIFSWRCPNATSSDRHHVLELENAITPLRTNGDTNPFVAFQRYLAWDAFAATLGLDFDDRTKIIRDLDEAVVKIAGTGFRITPFERNDSLSDALGFNKLGGVWIKDETHNV
;
A
#
# COMPACT_ATOMS: atom_id res chain seq x y z
N MET A 1 -4.22 16.22 13.20
CA MET A 1 -3.32 15.33 13.97
C MET A 1 -2.28 14.84 12.97
N LEU A 2 -1.01 15.21 13.12
CA LEU A 2 0.06 14.80 12.20
C LEU A 2 0.08 13.26 12.11
N GLN A 3 -0.06 12.71 10.91
CA GLN A 3 -0.01 11.26 10.74
C GLN A 3 1.46 10.83 10.71
N THR A 4 2.00 10.49 11.88
CA THR A 4 3.33 9.90 11.99
C THR A 4 3.36 8.52 11.31
N PRO A 5 4.37 8.23 10.48
CA PRO A 5 4.54 6.90 9.90
C PRO A 5 4.64 5.83 10.99
N VAL A 6 4.10 4.65 10.72
CA VAL A 6 4.05 3.53 11.68
C VAL A 6 4.97 2.36 11.32
N VAL A 7 5.55 2.42 10.12
CA VAL A 7 6.53 1.46 9.64
C VAL A 7 7.88 1.78 10.29
N THR A 8 8.50 0.78 10.90
CA THR A 8 9.81 0.93 11.57
C THR A 8 10.97 0.35 10.77
N GLY A 9 10.68 -0.52 9.82
CA GLY A 9 11.70 -1.22 9.03
C GLY A 9 11.12 -2.43 8.34
N TRP A 10 12.01 -3.36 8.01
CA TRP A 10 11.68 -4.59 7.31
C TRP A 10 12.18 -5.80 8.09
N ARG A 11 11.46 -6.91 7.97
CA ARG A 11 11.93 -8.23 8.43
C ARG A 11 11.83 -9.22 7.28
N CYS A 12 12.88 -9.99 7.05
CA CYS A 12 12.83 -11.06 6.07
C CYS A 12 12.01 -12.25 6.58
N SER A 13 11.04 -12.71 5.80
CA SER A 13 10.24 -13.89 6.15
C SER A 13 10.99 -15.22 6.11
N ALA A 14 12.12 -15.28 5.39
CA ALA A 14 12.92 -16.50 5.22
C ALA A 14 14.02 -16.65 6.28
N CYS A 15 14.67 -15.54 6.67
CA CYS A 15 15.85 -15.58 7.54
C CYS A 15 15.80 -14.59 8.72
N ASP A 16 14.65 -13.94 8.94
CA ASP A 16 14.39 -12.96 10.03
C ASP A 16 15.34 -11.76 10.08
N THR A 17 16.17 -11.57 9.06
CA THR A 17 17.07 -10.42 8.96
C THR A 17 16.26 -9.13 8.92
N LYS A 18 16.64 -8.19 9.79
CA LYS A 18 16.02 -6.87 9.87
C LYS A 18 16.80 -5.86 9.04
N VAL A 19 16.07 -5.01 8.32
CA VAL A 19 16.63 -3.91 7.54
C VAL A 19 16.00 -2.61 8.03
N SER A 20 16.81 -1.57 8.25
CA SER A 20 16.29 -0.30 8.72
C SER A 20 15.42 0.35 7.66
N ILE A 21 14.38 1.07 8.08
CA ILE A 21 13.58 1.86 7.14
C ILE A 21 14.39 2.98 6.48
N SER A 22 15.48 3.43 7.12
CA SER A 22 16.40 4.44 6.60
C SER A 22 17.37 3.92 5.53
N ASP A 23 17.47 2.61 5.35
CA ASP A 23 18.40 2.03 4.39
C ASP A 23 17.87 2.22 2.96
N ILE A 24 18.68 2.87 2.12
CA ILE A 24 18.37 3.11 0.71
C ILE A 24 18.41 1.76 -0.03
N PHE A 25 17.51 1.58 -0.99
CA PHE A 25 17.39 0.36 -1.78
C PHE A 25 17.06 -0.92 -0.98
N SER A 26 16.31 -0.78 0.12
CA SER A 26 15.88 -1.86 1.03
C SER A 26 14.81 -2.81 0.45
N TRP A 27 14.79 -3.03 -0.87
CA TRP A 27 13.83 -3.91 -1.56
C TRP A 27 14.28 -5.38 -1.65
N ARG A 28 15.51 -5.70 -1.25
CA ARG A 28 16.07 -7.05 -1.26
C ARG A 28 16.69 -7.35 0.10
N CYS A 29 16.43 -8.53 0.65
CA CYS A 29 17.12 -8.97 1.85
C CYS A 29 18.64 -9.04 1.59
N PRO A 30 19.48 -8.47 2.48
CA PRO A 30 20.94 -8.50 2.30
C PRO A 30 21.52 -9.91 2.31
N ASN A 31 20.81 -10.89 2.89
CA ASN A 31 21.22 -12.30 2.91
C ASN A 31 20.76 -13.09 1.68
N ALA A 32 19.97 -12.48 0.77
CA ALA A 32 19.54 -13.15 -0.45
C ALA A 32 20.69 -13.25 -1.46
N THR A 33 20.94 -14.44 -2.00
CA THR A 33 21.98 -14.70 -3.01
C THR A 33 21.36 -15.03 -4.38
N SER A 34 22.17 -15.40 -5.38
CA SER A 34 21.66 -15.87 -6.68
C SER A 34 21.15 -17.31 -6.62
N SER A 35 21.77 -18.14 -5.78
CA SER A 35 21.37 -19.52 -5.51
C SER A 35 20.26 -19.63 -4.45
N ASP A 36 20.12 -18.63 -3.59
CA ASP A 36 19.06 -18.57 -2.58
C ASP A 36 18.27 -17.26 -2.68
N ARG A 37 17.18 -17.31 -3.45
CA ARG A 37 16.38 -16.13 -3.85
C ARG A 37 15.04 -16.02 -3.11
N HIS A 38 14.69 -16.96 -2.23
CA HIS A 38 13.37 -17.05 -1.61
C HIS A 38 13.18 -16.08 -0.42
N HIS A 39 13.91 -14.96 -0.41
CA HIS A 39 13.89 -13.99 0.66
C HIS A 39 12.93 -12.85 0.32
N VAL A 40 11.90 -12.66 1.13
CA VAL A 40 10.93 -11.57 0.98
C VAL A 40 11.01 -10.67 2.21
N LEU A 41 11.11 -9.36 1.99
CA LEU A 41 11.08 -8.36 3.06
C LEU A 41 9.62 -7.95 3.33
N GLU A 42 9.20 -8.11 4.57
CA GLU A 42 7.88 -7.72 5.07
C GLU A 42 8.01 -6.45 5.91
N LEU A 43 7.00 -5.59 5.86
CA LEU A 43 6.96 -4.38 6.68
C LEU A 43 6.81 -4.74 8.15
N GLU A 44 7.69 -4.21 9.00
CA GLU A 44 7.47 -4.21 10.44
C GLU A 44 6.63 -2.98 10.81
N ASN A 45 5.43 -3.22 11.31
CA ASN A 45 4.58 -2.21 11.92
C ASN A 45 3.79 -2.83 13.10
N ALA A 46 3.51 -2.04 14.13
CA ALA A 46 2.83 -2.52 15.34
C ALA A 46 1.31 -2.26 15.35
N ILE A 47 0.75 -1.66 14.29
CA ILE A 47 -0.60 -1.10 14.33
C ILE A 47 -1.55 -1.88 13.42
N THR A 48 -2.45 -2.59 14.09
CA THR A 48 -3.65 -3.20 13.51
C THR A 48 -4.86 -2.76 14.33
N PRO A 49 -6.03 -2.50 13.72
CA PRO A 49 -6.33 -2.58 12.28
C PRO A 49 -5.88 -1.36 11.47
N LEU A 50 -5.73 -1.53 10.16
CA LEU A 50 -5.56 -0.43 9.22
C LEU A 50 -6.77 0.52 9.29
N ARG A 51 -6.49 1.82 9.21
CA ARG A 51 -7.49 2.89 9.26
C ARG A 51 -7.21 3.90 8.17
N THR A 52 -8.18 4.09 7.27
CA THR A 52 -8.16 5.18 6.29
C THR A 52 -8.41 6.52 6.99
N ASN A 53 -7.83 7.59 6.45
CA ASN A 53 -8.20 8.96 6.82
C ASN A 53 -9.39 9.51 6.00
N GLY A 54 -9.94 8.73 5.07
CA GLY A 54 -11.07 9.08 4.21
C GLY A 54 -10.70 9.67 2.85
N ASP A 55 -9.41 9.82 2.54
CA ASP A 55 -8.99 10.33 1.23
C ASP A 55 -9.39 9.40 0.07
N THR A 56 -9.69 9.99 -1.09
CA THR A 56 -10.03 9.23 -2.30
C THR A 56 -8.82 8.64 -2.99
N ASN A 57 -7.62 9.21 -2.78
CA ASN A 57 -6.37 8.64 -3.24
C ASN A 57 -5.88 7.62 -2.19
N PRO A 58 -5.75 6.32 -2.54
CA PRO A 58 -5.41 5.29 -1.57
C PRO A 58 -4.03 5.48 -0.92
N PHE A 59 -3.06 6.07 -1.63
CA PHE A 59 -1.73 6.33 -1.06
C PHE A 59 -1.77 7.43 -0.01
N VAL A 60 -2.62 8.44 -0.15
CA VAL A 60 -2.85 9.45 0.89
C VAL A 60 -3.72 8.87 2.02
N ALA A 61 -4.73 8.08 1.66
CA ALA A 61 -5.66 7.47 2.60
C ALA A 61 -4.96 6.59 3.66
N PHE A 62 -3.91 5.89 3.23
CA PHE A 62 -3.14 4.95 4.03
C PHE A 62 -1.68 5.37 4.21
N GLN A 63 -1.35 6.64 3.98
CA GLN A 63 0.02 7.15 3.89
C GLN A 63 0.93 6.72 5.06
N ARG A 64 0.44 6.83 6.30
CA ARG A 64 1.20 6.46 7.51
C ARG A 64 1.67 5.00 7.54
N TYR A 65 1.05 4.11 6.77
CA TYR A 65 1.38 2.68 6.71
C TYR A 65 2.35 2.34 5.57
N LEU A 66 2.74 3.31 4.74
CA LEU A 66 3.61 3.10 3.59
C LEU A 66 5.08 3.14 4.02
N ALA A 67 5.87 2.19 3.50
CA ALA A 67 7.32 2.18 3.70
C ALA A 67 7.98 3.46 3.19
N TRP A 68 7.54 3.94 2.03
CA TRP A 68 8.00 5.19 1.43
C TRP A 68 7.79 6.39 2.36
N ASP A 69 6.61 6.52 2.98
CA ASP A 69 6.31 7.64 3.88
C ASP A 69 7.24 7.64 5.10
N ALA A 70 7.48 6.46 5.67
CA ALA A 70 8.41 6.29 6.77
C ALA A 70 9.86 6.60 6.38
N PHE A 71 10.33 6.11 5.22
CA PHE A 71 11.65 6.43 4.69
C PHE A 71 11.82 7.95 4.46
N ALA A 72 10.87 8.59 3.78
CA ALA A 72 10.92 10.03 3.52
C ALA A 72 10.90 10.86 4.82
N ALA A 73 10.19 10.41 5.86
CA ALA A 73 10.27 11.04 7.18
C ALA A 73 11.68 10.93 7.80
N THR A 74 12.42 9.83 7.56
CA THR A 74 13.82 9.72 8.03
C THR A 74 14.77 10.73 7.36
N LEU A 75 14.39 11.25 6.19
CA LEU A 75 15.12 12.29 5.46
C LEU A 75 14.74 13.71 5.90
N GLY A 76 13.81 13.86 6.85
CA GLY A 76 13.39 15.16 7.39
C GLY A 76 12.28 15.85 6.61
N LEU A 77 11.66 15.19 5.62
CA LEU A 77 10.47 15.75 4.94
C LEU A 77 9.30 15.76 5.92
N ASP A 78 8.58 16.87 6.00
CA ASP A 78 7.38 16.95 6.82
C ASP A 78 6.19 16.22 6.18
N PHE A 79 5.06 16.15 6.89
CA PHE A 79 3.90 15.41 6.41
C PHE A 79 3.30 16.01 5.13
N ASP A 80 3.29 17.33 5.00
CA ASP A 80 2.67 18.03 3.88
C ASP A 80 3.53 17.87 2.62
N ASP A 81 4.86 17.94 2.75
CA ASP A 81 5.81 17.67 1.68
C ASP A 81 5.68 16.23 1.15
N ARG A 82 5.61 15.24 2.05
CA ARG A 82 5.42 13.84 1.66
C ARG A 82 4.08 13.59 0.98
N THR A 83 3.02 14.24 1.48
CA THR A 83 1.68 14.18 0.87
C THR A 83 1.69 14.81 -0.53
N LYS A 84 2.39 15.95 -0.68
CA LYS A 84 2.51 16.66 -1.96
C LYS A 84 3.15 15.78 -3.03
N ILE A 85 4.19 15.00 -2.70
CA ILE A 85 4.81 14.07 -3.65
C ILE A 85 3.80 13.07 -4.22
N ILE A 86 2.92 12.53 -3.36
CA ILE A 86 1.87 11.59 -3.79
C ILE A 86 0.87 12.29 -4.72
N ARG A 87 0.48 13.53 -4.42
CA ARG A 87 -0.46 14.31 -5.25
C ARG A 87 0.13 14.69 -6.59
N ASP A 88 1.36 15.19 -6.62
CA ASP A 88 2.03 15.58 -7.86
C ASP A 88 2.20 14.36 -8.79
N LEU A 89 2.48 13.17 -8.22
CA LEU A 89 2.49 11.91 -8.96
C LEU A 89 1.11 11.55 -9.50
N ASP A 90 0.05 11.64 -8.68
CA ASP A 90 -1.33 11.37 -9.11
C ASP A 90 -1.74 12.27 -10.28
N GLU A 91 -1.42 13.57 -10.20
CA GLU A 91 -1.67 14.53 -11.29
C GLU A 91 -0.89 14.20 -12.57
N ALA A 92 0.36 13.76 -12.44
CA ALA A 92 1.16 13.32 -13.59
C ALA A 92 0.56 12.08 -14.25
N VAL A 93 0.08 11.13 -13.46
CA VAL A 93 -0.61 9.93 -13.94
C VAL A 93 -1.92 10.29 -14.64
N VAL A 94 -2.74 11.17 -14.06
CA VAL A 94 -4.00 11.65 -14.67
C VAL A 94 -3.77 12.23 -16.07
N LYS A 95 -2.69 12.99 -16.27
CA LYS A 95 -2.37 13.57 -17.59
C LYS A 95 -2.11 12.52 -18.68
N ILE A 96 -1.71 11.32 -18.31
CA ILE A 96 -1.36 10.23 -19.24
C ILE A 96 -2.51 9.22 -19.35
N ALA A 97 -3.06 8.77 -18.22
CA ALA A 97 -4.05 7.71 -18.14
C ALA A 97 -5.50 8.22 -18.16
N GLY A 98 -5.73 9.54 -18.06
CA GLY A 98 -7.06 10.14 -17.95
C GLY A 98 -7.72 9.98 -16.57
N THR A 99 -7.16 9.13 -15.70
CA THR A 99 -7.57 8.91 -14.31
C THR A 99 -6.35 8.77 -13.41
N GLY A 100 -6.55 8.98 -12.12
CA GLY A 100 -5.52 8.84 -11.09
C GLY A 100 -5.77 7.60 -10.23
N PHE A 101 -4.97 7.42 -9.18
CA PHE A 101 -5.14 6.34 -8.23
C PHE A 101 -6.42 6.52 -7.42
N ARG A 102 -7.33 5.57 -7.50
CA ARG A 102 -8.57 5.54 -6.71
C ARG A 102 -8.69 4.22 -5.97
N ILE A 103 -9.48 4.21 -4.90
CA ILE A 103 -9.82 2.96 -4.23
C ILE A 103 -10.64 2.11 -5.20
N THR A 104 -10.15 0.91 -5.51
CA THR A 104 -10.89 -0.07 -6.30
C THR A 104 -12.22 -0.38 -5.62
N PRO A 105 -13.36 -0.11 -6.28
CA PRO A 105 -14.66 -0.53 -5.74
C PRO A 105 -14.65 -2.03 -5.49
N PHE A 106 -15.13 -2.43 -4.32
CA PHE A 106 -15.24 -3.83 -3.93
C PHE A 106 -16.65 -4.07 -3.40
N GLU A 107 -17.47 -4.71 -4.21
CA GLU A 107 -18.89 -4.87 -3.96
C GLU A 107 -19.38 -6.27 -4.32
N ARG A 108 -20.54 -6.65 -3.80
CA ARG A 108 -21.21 -7.90 -4.15
C ARG A 108 -21.75 -7.75 -5.57
N ASN A 109 -21.49 -8.75 -6.42
CA ASN A 109 -22.13 -8.83 -7.73
C ASN A 109 -23.40 -9.67 -7.62
N ASP A 110 -24.56 -9.01 -7.69
CA ASP A 110 -25.85 -9.68 -7.50
C ASP A 110 -26.15 -10.67 -8.62
N SER A 111 -25.99 -10.29 -9.89
CA SER A 111 -26.27 -11.16 -11.04
C SER A 111 -25.48 -12.47 -11.01
N LEU A 112 -24.18 -12.41 -10.70
CA LEU A 112 -23.33 -13.61 -10.61
C LEU A 112 -23.65 -14.44 -9.36
N SER A 113 -23.98 -13.78 -8.26
CA SER A 113 -24.37 -14.47 -7.03
C SER A 113 -25.66 -15.26 -7.23
N ASP A 114 -26.65 -14.68 -7.91
CA ASP A 114 -27.92 -15.32 -8.21
C ASP A 114 -27.74 -16.49 -9.19
N ALA A 115 -26.93 -16.30 -10.24
CA ALA A 115 -26.62 -17.34 -11.22
C ALA A 115 -25.93 -18.58 -10.60
N LEU A 116 -25.18 -18.38 -9.51
CA LEU A 116 -24.50 -19.45 -8.78
C LEU A 116 -25.31 -19.99 -7.57
N GLY A 117 -26.53 -19.47 -7.35
CA GLY A 117 -27.42 -19.95 -6.30
C GLY A 117 -27.03 -19.52 -4.87
N PHE A 118 -26.24 -18.44 -4.72
CA PHE A 118 -25.92 -17.91 -3.39
C PHE A 118 -27.15 -17.26 -2.74
N ASN A 119 -27.31 -17.48 -1.43
CA ASN A 119 -28.28 -16.73 -0.63
C ASN A 119 -27.69 -15.37 -0.19
N LYS A 120 -28.49 -14.55 0.51
CA LYS A 120 -28.11 -13.18 0.92
C LYS A 120 -26.96 -13.11 1.94
N LEU A 121 -26.65 -14.22 2.63
CA LEU A 121 -25.53 -14.28 3.59
C LEU A 121 -24.20 -14.64 2.91
N GLY A 122 -24.23 -14.96 1.61
CA GLY A 122 -23.06 -15.22 0.77
C GLY A 122 -23.14 -14.47 -0.56
N GLY A 123 -22.16 -14.72 -1.41
CA GLY A 123 -22.15 -14.17 -2.76
C GLY A 123 -20.74 -14.05 -3.32
N VAL A 124 -20.70 -13.70 -4.60
CA VAL A 124 -19.45 -13.36 -5.27
C VAL A 124 -19.20 -11.87 -5.13
N TRP A 125 -18.02 -11.53 -4.63
CA TRP A 125 -17.56 -10.15 -4.50
C TRP A 125 -16.52 -9.87 -5.57
N ILE A 126 -16.67 -8.73 -6.23
CA ILE A 126 -15.85 -8.35 -7.37
C ILE A 126 -15.14 -7.05 -7.03
N LYS A 127 -13.87 -6.99 -7.43
CA LYS A 127 -13.13 -5.74 -7.53
C LYS A 127 -13.34 -5.18 -8.92
N ASP A 128 -13.90 -3.99 -9.02
CA ASP A 128 -13.99 -3.30 -10.30
C ASP A 128 -12.68 -2.55 -10.58
N GLU A 129 -11.81 -3.18 -11.36
CA GLU A 129 -10.53 -2.60 -11.75
C GLU A 129 -10.62 -1.72 -13.01
N THR A 130 -11.80 -1.59 -13.63
CA THR A 130 -11.95 -0.92 -14.93
C THR A 130 -11.80 0.60 -14.88
N HIS A 131 -11.88 1.20 -13.69
CA HIS A 131 -11.83 2.64 -13.46
C HIS A 131 -10.53 3.11 -12.76
N ASN A 132 -9.56 2.21 -12.63
CA ASN A 132 -8.26 2.50 -12.00
C ASN A 132 -7.13 2.61 -13.01
N VAL A 133 -5.98 3.09 -12.53
CA VAL A 133 -4.69 3.12 -13.23
C VAL A 133 -4.01 1.76 -13.13
#